data_AF-A0A6V8L5W1-F1
#
_entry.id   AF-A0A6V8L5W1-F1
#
_cell.length_a   1.000
_cell.length_b   1.000
_cell.length_c   1.000
_cell.angle_alpha   90.00
_cell.angle_beta   90.00
_cell.angle_gamma   90.00
#
_symmetry.space_group_name_H-M   'P 1'
#
loop_
_entity.id
_entity.type
_entity.pdbx_description
1 polymer ?
#
loop_
_entity_poly.entity_id
_entity_poly.type
_entity_poly.pdbx_seq_one_letter_code
_entity_poly.pdbx_strand_id
1 'polypeptide(L)'
;MGIVSFVVAGRDSAEVAAELARDHGIGVRDGLFCAHPLTRRLIAEAAARTGRRDLPPTALRASVGLGTTESDVEALLSALCR
;
A
#
# COMPACT_ATOMS: atom_id res chain seq x y z
N MET A 1 -11.55 7.86 -10.93
CA MET A 1 -11.05 7.05 -9.80
C MET A 1 -9.59 6.75 -10.08
N GLY A 2 -8.68 7.22 -9.24
CA GLY A 2 -7.26 6.89 -9.28
C GLY A 2 -6.96 5.75 -8.32
N ILE A 3 -6.02 4.86 -8.67
CA ILE A 3 -5.62 3.75 -7.81
C ILE A 3 -4.09 3.69 -7.80
N VAL A 4 -3.51 3.59 -6.61
CA VAL A 4 -2.08 3.37 -6.42
C VAL A 4 -1.89 2.12 -5.58
N SER A 5 -1.16 1.15 -6.12
CA SER A 5 -0.75 -0.04 -5.40
C SER A 5 0.72 0.08 -5.03
N PHE A 6 1.05 -0.19 -3.77
CA PHE A 6 2.40 -0.05 -3.24
C PHE A 6 2.66 -1.08 -2.14
N VAL A 7 3.93 -1.19 -1.74
CA VAL A 7 4.35 -2.00 -0.60
C VAL A 7 5.14 -1.14 0.36
N VAL A 8 5.08 -1.46 1.65
CA VAL A 8 5.94 -0.86 2.68
C VAL A 8 6.98 -1.89 3.06
N ALA A 9 8.23 -1.63 2.71
CA ALA A 9 9.30 -2.58 2.91
C ALA A 9 9.52 -2.85 4.41
N GLY A 10 9.72 -4.12 4.77
CA GLY A 10 9.88 -4.58 6.15
C GLY A 10 8.58 -4.68 6.95
N ARG A 11 7.41 -4.37 6.37
CA ARG A 11 6.11 -4.38 7.07
C ARG A 11 5.10 -5.26 6.35
N ASP A 12 4.35 -6.07 7.09
CA ASP A 12 3.25 -6.87 6.54
C ASP A 12 2.09 -5.95 6.07
N SER A 13 1.51 -6.25 4.90
CA SER A 13 0.48 -5.35 4.34
C SER A 13 -0.80 -5.31 5.16
N ALA A 14 -1.20 -6.43 5.77
CA ALA A 14 -2.42 -6.49 6.57
C ALA A 14 -2.21 -5.73 7.89
N GLU A 15 -1.02 -5.83 8.49
CA GLU A 15 -0.66 -5.04 9.68
C GLU A 15 -0.69 -3.54 9.40
N VAL A 16 -0.06 -3.08 8.31
CA VAL A 16 -0.10 -1.65 7.93
C VAL A 16 -1.52 -1.19 7.66
N ALA A 17 -2.34 -1.98 6.95
CA ALA A 17 -3.73 -1.62 6.69
C ALA A 17 -4.54 -1.50 8.00
N ALA A 18 -4.34 -2.44 8.94
CA ALA A 18 -5.01 -2.43 10.23
C ALA A 18 -4.58 -1.24 11.10
N GLU A 19 -3.29 -0.89 11.10
CA GLU A 19 -2.75 0.27 11.81
C GLU A 19 -3.30 1.59 11.24
N LEU A 20 -3.26 1.76 9.91
CA LEU A 20 -3.83 2.93 9.24
C LEU A 20 -5.32 3.12 9.58
N ALA A 21 -6.09 2.03 9.61
CA ALA A 21 -7.50 2.09 9.98
C ALA A 21 -7.71 2.44 11.46
N ARG A 22 -6.97 1.78 12.37
CA ARG A 22 -7.16 1.90 13.82
C ARG A 22 -6.65 3.23 14.37
N ASP A 23 -5.47 3.67 13.94
CA ASP A 23 -4.74 4.76 14.57
C ASP A 23 -4.87 6.08 13.78
N HIS A 24 -5.22 5.99 12.49
CA HIS A 24 -5.30 7.15 11.60
C HIS A 24 -6.67 7.33 10.93
N GLY A 25 -7.60 6.37 11.05
CA GLY A 25 -8.89 6.42 10.38
C GLY A 25 -8.80 6.33 8.84
N ILE A 26 -7.70 5.77 8.32
CA ILE A 26 -7.42 5.69 6.89
C ILE A 26 -7.74 4.29 6.37
N GLY A 27 -8.73 4.18 5.48
CA GLY A 27 -9.11 2.93 4.84
C GLY A 27 -8.30 2.63 3.57
N VAL A 28 -7.51 1.56 3.58
CA VAL A 28 -6.84 0.99 2.41
C VAL A 28 -7.20 -0.48 2.25
N ARG A 29 -6.87 -1.08 1.10
CA ARG A 29 -7.01 -2.54 0.90
C ARG A 29 -5.65 -3.19 0.82
N ASP A 30 -5.44 -4.25 1.59
CA ASP A 30 -4.31 -5.15 1.43
C ASP A 30 -4.67 -6.36 0.54
N GLY A 31 -3.64 -7.03 0.01
CA GLY A 31 -3.75 -8.32 -0.66
C GLY A 31 -3.19 -8.35 -2.08
N LEU A 32 -3.77 -9.23 -2.90
CA LEU A 32 -3.35 -9.49 -4.29
C LEU A 32 -4.41 -9.12 -5.33
N PHE A 33 -5.50 -8.49 -4.90
CA PHE A 33 -6.52 -7.82 -5.73
C PHE A 33 -7.11 -8.67 -6.87
N CYS A 34 -7.30 -9.97 -6.64
CA CYS A 34 -7.71 -10.95 -7.65
C CYS A 34 -6.75 -11.11 -8.84
N ALA A 35 -5.58 -10.46 -8.81
CA ALA A 35 -4.56 -10.48 -9.86
C ALA A 35 -3.27 -11.14 -9.36
N HIS A 36 -3.40 -12.25 -8.60
CA HIS A 36 -2.32 -12.90 -7.86
C HIS A 36 -1.01 -13.08 -8.64
N PRO A 37 -1.00 -13.62 -9.88
CA PRO A 37 0.25 -13.78 -10.62
C PRO A 37 0.89 -12.43 -10.97
N LEU A 38 0.08 -11.45 -11.39
CA LEU A 38 0.55 -10.14 -11.78
C LEU A 38 1.09 -9.35 -10.59
N THR A 39 0.35 -9.28 -9.48
CA THR A 39 0.78 -8.53 -8.29
C THR A 39 2.07 -9.10 -7.71
N ARG A 40 2.20 -10.43 -7.63
CA ARG A 40 3.46 -11.07 -7.19
C ARG A 40 4.63 -10.73 -8.10
N ARG A 41 4.42 -10.77 -9.43
CA ARG A 41 5.45 -10.38 -10.40
C ARG A 41 5.88 -8.92 -10.22
N LEU A 42 4.93 -7.99 -10.05
CA LEU A 42 5.22 -6.57 -9.87
C LEU A 42 5.98 -6.28 -8.56
N ILE A 43 5.64 -6.99 -7.48
CA ILE A 43 6.39 -6.90 -6.20
C ILE A 43 7.82 -7.42 -6.40
N ALA A 44 8.00 -8.55 -7.09
CA ALA A 44 9.33 -9.07 -7.40
C ALA A 44 10.15 -8.12 -8.31
N GLU A 45 9.53 -7.51 -9.31
CA GLU A 45 10.15 -6.47 -10.15
C GLU A 45 10.50 -5.21 -9.32
N ALA A 46 9.66 -4.82 -8.37
CA ALA A 46 9.97 -3.73 -7.44
C ALA A 46 11.16 -4.08 -6.52
N ALA A 47 11.21 -5.30 -5.99
CA ALA A 47 12.35 -5.81 -5.20
C ALA A 47 13.65 -5.75 -6.02
N ALA A 48 13.61 -6.24 -7.26
CA ALA A 48 14.76 -6.22 -8.17
C ALA A 48 15.22 -4.79 -8.48
N ARG A 49 14.29 -3.89 -8.83
CA ARG A 49 14.62 -2.48 -9.15
C ARG A 49 15.17 -1.70 -7.96
N THR A 50 14.73 -2.01 -6.75
CA THR A 50 15.13 -1.30 -5.52
C THR A 50 16.27 -1.98 -4.77
N GLY A 51 16.67 -3.20 -5.16
CA GLY A 51 17.63 -4.02 -4.41
C GLY A 51 17.12 -4.50 -3.04
N ARG A 52 15.84 -4.32 -2.74
CA ARG A 52 15.22 -4.70 -1.46
C ARG A 52 14.89 -6.19 -1.45
N ARG A 53 15.07 -6.83 -0.29
CA ARG A 53 14.76 -8.26 -0.06
C ARG A 53 13.66 -8.47 0.97
N ASP A 54 13.18 -7.38 1.55
CA ASP A 54 12.23 -7.31 2.66
C ASP A 54 10.86 -6.76 2.20
N LEU A 55 10.55 -6.82 0.91
CA LEU A 55 9.20 -6.44 0.45
C LEU A 55 8.19 -7.52 0.88
N PRO A 56 6.99 -7.13 1.38
CA PRO A 56 5.96 -8.08 1.75
C PRO A 56 5.41 -8.86 0.53
N PRO A 57 4.82 -10.04 0.74
CA PRO A 57 4.30 -10.89 -0.35
C PRO A 57 2.98 -10.38 -0.96
N THR A 58 2.34 -9.40 -0.31
CA THR A 58 1.11 -8.72 -0.71
C THR A 58 1.37 -7.22 -0.86
N ALA A 59 0.38 -6.49 -1.38
CA ALA A 59 0.47 -5.05 -1.54
C ALA A 59 -0.68 -4.34 -0.81
N LEU A 60 -0.49 -3.04 -0.59
CA LEU A 60 -1.53 -2.09 -0.23
C LEU A 60 -2.07 -1.42 -1.49
N ARG A 61 -3.32 -0.98 -1.42
CA ARG A 61 -3.98 -0.21 -2.47
C ARG A 61 -4.75 0.95 -1.87
N ALA A 62 -4.30 2.16 -2.21
CA ALA A 62 -5.04 3.39 -1.99
C ALA A 62 -5.94 3.68 -3.21
N SER A 63 -7.15 4.18 -2.97
CA SER A 63 -8.11 4.54 -4.01
C SER A 63 -8.56 5.97 -3.81
N VAL A 64 -8.38 6.78 -4.85
CA VAL A 64 -8.66 8.22 -4.88
C VAL A 64 -9.93 8.45 -5.70
N GLY A 65 -10.92 9.08 -5.10
CA GLY A 65 -12.22 9.39 -5.70
C GLY A 65 -12.47 10.88 -5.84
N LEU A 66 -13.72 11.24 -6.21
CA LEU A 66 -14.15 12.64 -6.34
C LEU A 66 -14.04 13.44 -5.03
N GLY A 67 -14.18 12.78 -3.88
CA GLY A 67 -14.09 13.41 -2.57
C GLY A 67 -12.69 13.40 -1.95
N THR A 68 -11.70 12.80 -2.62
CA THR A 68 -10.33 12.75 -2.07
C THR A 68 -9.63 14.08 -2.32
N THR A 69 -9.09 14.66 -1.25
CA THR A 69 -8.37 15.92 -1.25
C THR A 69 -6.86 15.70 -1.15
N GLU A 70 -6.08 16.74 -1.40
CA GLU A 70 -4.62 16.71 -1.16
C GLU A 70 -4.30 16.44 0.31
N SER A 71 -5.09 17.00 1.24
CA SER A 71 -4.93 16.75 2.68
C SER A 71 -5.11 15.28 3.05
N ASP A 72 -6.00 14.54 2.37
CA ASP A 72 -6.17 13.10 2.59
C ASP A 72 -4.93 12.31 2.15
N VAL A 73 -4.30 12.74 1.04
CA VAL A 73 -3.05 12.13 0.56
C VAL A 73 -1.91 12.42 1.52
N GLU A 74 -1.79 13.67 1.99
CA GLU A 74 -0.78 14.05 2.98
C GLU A 74 -0.96 13.29 4.30
N ALA A 75 -2.21 13.10 4.76
CA ALA A 75 -2.50 12.29 5.94
C ALA A 75 -2.03 10.83 5.78
N LEU A 76 -2.23 10.22 4.61
CA LEU A 76 -1.71 8.88 4.31
C LEU A 76 -0.18 8.85 4.31
N LEU A 77 0.48 9.80 3.63
CA LEU A 77 1.94 9.86 3.57
C LEU A 77 2.55 10.07 4.96
N SER A 78 2.00 11.00 5.74
CA SER A 78 2.41 11.26 7.12
C SER A 78 2.24 10.04 8.02
N ALA A 79 1.16 9.27 7.87
CA ALA A 79 0.94 8.04 8.62
C ALA A 79 1.95 6.93 8.24
N LEU A 80 2.32 6.82 6.96
CA LEU A 80 3.29 5.82 6.48
C LEU A 80 4.74 6.11 6.86
N CYS A 81 5.08 7.36 7.19
CA CYS A 81 6.42 7.79 7.58
C CYS A 81 6.75 7.57 9.07
N ARG A 82 5.79 7.07 9.86
CA ARG A 82 6.02 6.65 11.26
C ARG A 82 6.59 5.23 11.32
#